data_AF-A0A1Q6LSM8-F1
#
_entry.id   AF-A0A1Q6LSM8-F1
#
_cell.length_a   1.000
_cell.length_b   1.000
_cell.length_c   1.000
_cell.angle_alpha   90.00
_cell.angle_beta   90.00
_cell.angle_gamma   90.00
#
_symmetry.space_group_name_H-M   'P 1'
#
loop_
_entity.id
_entity.type
_entity.pdbx_description
1 polymer ?
#
loop_
_entity_poly.entity_id
_entity_poly.type
_entity_poly.pdbx_seq_one_letter_code
_entity_poly.pdbx_strand_id
1 'polypeptide(L)'
;MNKIKRGLALLLTMILLCTALPISAQAKTTGNKTVNKANIVLFGYFADDTQTAADAYFDQYAGELVGYIDGSFGRSLKNYLNSISYGQLQMKNTIPQYDGTTVHALQVPVKESDALVQNLDTQIIESLIRQMPSIADKAVDLDGDGYVDNVMVILKASQSSKASSSATLVAHKSDYSGSAKINNKPVVGYNVFGTDRLRSEGSSLLAHEYLHTFGYPDLYRNSGNDRPVYSWSVMGGVIPGSPQYPLAYERMYFTH
;
A
#
# COMPACT_ATOMS: atom_id res chain seq x y z
N MET A 1 59.11 6.09 -39.94
CA MET A 1 58.01 6.77 -39.20
C MET A 1 58.62 7.57 -38.05
N ASN A 2 58.52 8.91 -38.08
CA ASN A 2 59.18 9.79 -37.10
C ASN A 2 58.77 9.42 -35.66
N LYS A 3 59.71 9.51 -34.71
CA LYS A 3 59.51 9.15 -33.29
C LYS A 3 58.24 9.77 -32.69
N ILE A 4 57.90 10.98 -33.14
CA ILE A 4 56.68 11.72 -32.77
C ILE A 4 55.40 11.01 -33.24
N LYS A 5 55.36 10.50 -34.47
CA LYS A 5 54.19 9.77 -35.02
C LYS A 5 53.98 8.42 -34.34
N ARG A 6 55.05 7.74 -33.91
CA ARG A 6 54.97 6.51 -33.09
C ARG A 6 54.45 6.80 -31.69
N GLY A 7 54.90 7.87 -31.05
CA GLY A 7 54.39 8.29 -29.74
C GLY A 7 52.91 8.65 -29.77
N LEU A 8 52.49 9.39 -30.80
CA LEU A 8 51.09 9.78 -30.96
C LEU A 8 50.17 8.57 -31.24
N ALA A 9 50.62 7.61 -32.04
CA ALA A 9 49.88 6.39 -32.32
C ALA A 9 49.71 5.50 -31.08
N LEU A 10 50.74 5.42 -30.22
CA LEU A 10 50.69 4.70 -28.94
C LEU A 10 49.74 5.38 -27.94
N LEU A 11 49.75 6.70 -27.88
CA LEU A 11 48.84 7.46 -27.01
C LEU A 11 47.38 7.25 -27.44
N LEU A 12 47.09 7.29 -28.74
CA LEU A 12 45.73 7.06 -29.26
C LEU A 12 45.24 5.63 -28.97
N THR A 13 46.09 4.63 -29.13
CA THR A 13 45.71 3.24 -28.82
C THR A 13 45.44 3.05 -27.33
N MET A 14 46.23 3.67 -26.46
CA MET A 14 46.00 3.61 -25.02
C MET A 14 44.67 4.27 -24.60
N ILE A 15 44.31 5.40 -25.19
CA ILE A 15 43.02 6.08 -24.95
C ILE A 15 41.85 5.20 -25.43
N LEU A 16 41.95 4.60 -26.61
CA LEU A 16 40.92 3.70 -27.14
C LEU A 16 40.74 2.43 -26.29
N LEU A 17 41.82 1.87 -25.74
CA LEU A 17 41.73 0.74 -24.82
C LEU A 17 41.06 1.11 -23.49
N CYS A 18 41.26 2.34 -22.98
CA CYS A 18 40.59 2.80 -21.76
C CYS A 18 39.07 2.98 -21.94
N THR A 19 38.59 3.27 -23.15
CA THR A 19 37.15 3.37 -23.45
C THR A 19 36.45 2.04 -23.74
N ALA A 20 37.22 0.97 -24.00
CA ALA A 20 36.71 -0.36 -24.31
C ALA A 20 36.51 -1.24 -23.05
N LEU A 21 36.93 -0.76 -21.88
CA LEU A 21 36.63 -1.41 -20.61
C LEU A 21 35.15 -1.18 -20.29
N PRO A 22 34.33 -2.24 -20.10
CA PRO A 22 32.96 -2.06 -19.67
C PRO A 22 32.99 -1.31 -18.33
N ILE A 23 32.46 -0.09 -18.32
CA ILE A 23 32.18 0.63 -17.08
C ILE A 23 30.98 -0.09 -16.47
N SER A 24 31.27 -1.12 -15.69
CA SER A 24 30.32 -1.69 -14.75
C SER A 24 30.09 -0.64 -13.68
N ALA A 25 29.21 0.32 -13.95
CA ALA A 25 28.64 1.16 -12.93
C ALA A 25 27.75 0.27 -12.06
N GLN A 26 28.36 -0.42 -11.09
CA GLN A 26 27.59 -0.92 -9.97
C GLN A 26 27.13 0.33 -9.23
N ALA A 27 25.83 0.64 -9.35
CA ALA A 27 25.18 1.49 -8.38
C ALA A 27 25.51 0.87 -7.02
N LYS A 28 26.32 1.57 -6.23
CA LYS A 28 26.64 1.16 -4.88
C LYS A 28 25.32 1.18 -4.15
N THR A 29 24.65 0.04 -4.04
CA THR A 29 23.68 -0.14 -2.97
C THR A 29 24.53 -0.09 -1.72
N THR A 30 24.62 1.09 -1.11
CA THR A 30 24.89 1.21 0.31
C THR A 30 24.07 0.10 0.99
N GLY A 31 24.59 -0.54 2.02
CA GLY A 31 23.90 -1.66 2.67
C GLY A 31 22.57 -1.21 3.25
N ASN A 32 21.55 -1.13 2.41
CA ASN A 32 20.27 -0.55 2.76
C ASN A 32 19.61 -1.54 3.70
N LYS A 33 19.32 -1.05 4.90
CA LYS A 33 18.63 -1.81 5.92
C LYS A 33 17.28 -2.23 5.33
N THR A 34 17.06 -3.52 5.18
CA THR A 34 15.73 -4.03 4.88
C THR A 34 14.76 -3.54 5.95
N VAL A 35 13.72 -2.83 5.52
CA VAL A 35 12.63 -2.35 6.36
C VAL A 35 11.53 -3.39 6.30
N ASN A 36 11.19 -3.97 7.45
CA ASN A 36 10.05 -4.86 7.59
C ASN A 36 8.88 -4.06 8.13
N LYS A 37 7.69 -4.21 7.56
CA LYS A 37 6.46 -3.57 8.01
C LYS A 37 5.34 -4.59 8.19
N ALA A 38 4.69 -4.59 9.34
CA ALA A 38 3.45 -5.31 9.54
C ALA A 38 2.28 -4.53 8.92
N ASN A 39 1.27 -5.26 8.46
CA ASN A 39 0.00 -4.70 8.04
C ASN A 39 -1.12 -5.59 8.57
N ILE A 40 -1.92 -5.06 9.51
CA ILE A 40 -3.05 -5.77 10.09
C ILE A 40 -4.30 -5.43 9.29
N VAL A 41 -4.85 -6.40 8.57
CA VAL A 41 -6.00 -6.19 7.69
C VAL A 41 -7.26 -6.67 8.39
N LEU A 42 -8.20 -5.77 8.61
CA LEU A 42 -9.47 -6.04 9.28
C LEU A 42 -10.63 -5.79 8.32
N PHE A 43 -11.53 -6.76 8.23
CA PHE A 43 -12.71 -6.73 7.39
C PHE A 43 -13.97 -6.44 8.21
N GLY A 44 -14.80 -5.52 7.74
CA GLY A 44 -16.03 -5.13 8.42
C GLY A 44 -17.24 -5.08 7.50
N TYR A 45 -18.42 -5.14 8.07
CA TYR A 45 -19.70 -4.84 7.41
C TYR A 45 -20.56 -3.95 8.31
N PHE A 46 -21.42 -3.13 7.72
CA PHE A 46 -22.15 -2.09 8.44
C PHE A 46 -23.33 -2.64 9.28
N ALA A 47 -23.75 -1.87 10.28
CA ALA A 47 -24.81 -2.23 11.22
C ALA A 47 -26.20 -2.37 10.57
N ASP A 48 -26.40 -1.74 9.42
CA ASP A 48 -27.62 -1.83 8.60
C ASP A 48 -27.56 -2.96 7.56
N ASP A 49 -26.53 -3.80 7.61
CA ASP A 49 -26.40 -5.04 6.84
C ASP A 49 -26.53 -6.27 7.75
N THR A 50 -26.69 -7.45 7.15
CA THR A 50 -26.87 -8.72 7.87
C THR A 50 -25.62 -9.60 7.76
N GLN A 51 -25.33 -10.38 8.80
CA GLN A 51 -24.25 -11.37 8.77
C GLN A 51 -24.37 -12.30 7.55
N THR A 52 -25.56 -12.82 7.25
CA THR A 52 -25.77 -13.71 6.10
C THR A 52 -25.42 -13.05 4.77
N ALA A 53 -25.75 -11.77 4.58
CA ALA A 53 -25.40 -11.05 3.36
C ALA A 53 -23.90 -10.71 3.30
N ALA A 54 -23.26 -10.45 4.45
CA ALA A 54 -21.83 -10.26 4.54
C ALA A 54 -21.08 -11.56 4.22
N ASP A 55 -21.48 -12.69 4.80
CA ASP A 55 -20.89 -14.01 4.57
C ASP A 55 -20.98 -14.37 3.08
N ALA A 56 -22.18 -14.27 2.48
CA ALA A 56 -22.37 -14.56 1.06
C ALA A 56 -21.50 -13.68 0.16
N TYR A 57 -21.30 -12.41 0.53
CA TYR A 57 -20.43 -11.50 -0.20
C TYR A 57 -18.95 -11.91 -0.10
N PHE A 58 -18.47 -12.22 1.10
CA PHE A 58 -17.07 -12.60 1.31
C PHE A 58 -16.77 -14.01 0.81
N ASP A 59 -17.71 -14.95 0.83
CA ASP A 59 -17.58 -16.25 0.17
C ASP A 59 -17.35 -16.08 -1.34
N GLN A 60 -18.00 -15.09 -1.95
CA GLN A 60 -17.84 -14.82 -3.37
C GLN A 60 -16.53 -14.08 -3.70
N TYR A 61 -16.11 -13.14 -2.86
CA TYR A 61 -15.06 -12.16 -3.22
C TYR A 61 -13.80 -12.19 -2.34
N ALA A 62 -13.70 -13.06 -1.32
CA ALA A 62 -12.53 -13.13 -0.45
C ALA A 62 -11.23 -13.38 -1.23
N GLY A 63 -11.23 -14.33 -2.17
CA GLY A 63 -10.05 -14.64 -2.98
C GLY A 63 -9.57 -13.46 -3.83
N GLU A 64 -10.51 -12.66 -4.36
CA GLU A 64 -10.21 -11.44 -5.10
C GLU A 64 -9.60 -10.36 -4.18
N LEU A 65 -10.28 -10.06 -3.06
CA LEU A 65 -9.87 -9.02 -2.12
C LEU A 65 -8.52 -9.34 -1.45
N VAL A 66 -8.35 -10.56 -0.95
CA VAL A 66 -7.08 -11.04 -0.38
C VAL A 66 -6.00 -11.12 -1.46
N GLY A 67 -6.35 -11.48 -2.69
CA GLY A 67 -5.46 -11.50 -3.84
C GLY A 67 -4.84 -10.12 -4.13
N TYR A 68 -5.60 -9.04 -3.97
CA TYR A 68 -5.07 -7.67 -4.11
C TYR A 68 -4.07 -7.30 -3.02
N ILE A 69 -4.14 -7.92 -1.84
CA ILE A 69 -3.33 -7.59 -0.66
C ILE A 69 -2.06 -8.44 -0.62
N ASP A 70 -2.21 -9.76 -0.73
CA ASP A 70 -1.17 -10.76 -0.45
C ASP A 70 -1.03 -11.84 -1.53
N GLY A 71 -1.69 -11.69 -2.69
CA GLY A 71 -1.63 -12.64 -3.80
C GLY A 71 -0.23 -12.85 -4.38
N SER A 72 0.01 -14.01 -5.00
CA SER A 72 1.32 -14.44 -5.52
C SER A 72 1.63 -14.01 -6.96
N PHE A 73 0.62 -13.59 -7.74
CA PHE A 73 0.76 -13.26 -9.17
C PHE A 73 1.34 -11.85 -9.45
N GLY A 74 2.19 -11.34 -8.56
CA GLY A 74 3.06 -10.18 -8.80
C GLY A 74 2.42 -8.79 -8.72
N ARG A 75 1.09 -8.68 -8.56
CA ARG A 75 0.40 -7.38 -8.53
C ARG A 75 -0.28 -7.03 -7.21
N SER A 76 -0.18 -7.90 -6.21
CA SER A 76 -0.66 -7.59 -4.86
C SER A 76 0.08 -6.41 -4.25
N LEU A 77 -0.51 -5.75 -3.26
CA LEU A 77 0.12 -4.66 -2.52
C LEU A 77 1.51 -5.06 -2.02
N LYS A 78 1.63 -6.25 -1.41
CA LYS A 78 2.92 -6.77 -0.93
C LYS A 78 3.96 -6.89 -2.04
N ASN A 79 3.59 -7.48 -3.17
CA ASN A 79 4.52 -7.65 -4.28
C ASN A 79 4.89 -6.30 -4.90
N TYR A 80 3.93 -5.40 -5.04
CA TYR A 80 4.15 -4.04 -5.53
C TYR A 80 5.18 -3.29 -4.67
N LEU A 81 4.98 -3.26 -3.34
CA LEU A 81 5.90 -2.60 -2.41
C LEU A 81 7.30 -3.20 -2.44
N ASN A 82 7.40 -4.53 -2.52
CA ASN A 82 8.68 -5.21 -2.71
C ASN A 82 9.35 -4.81 -4.04
N SER A 83 8.58 -4.71 -5.13
CA SER A 83 9.09 -4.36 -6.46
C SER A 83 9.58 -2.92 -6.56
N ILE A 84 8.85 -1.95 -6.01
CA ILE A 84 9.24 -0.52 -6.10
C ILE A 84 10.41 -0.16 -5.17
N SER A 85 10.63 -0.96 -4.12
CA SER A 85 11.72 -0.81 -3.16
C SER A 85 12.94 -1.68 -3.50
N TYR A 86 12.92 -2.40 -4.63
CA TYR A 86 13.99 -3.34 -5.00
C TYR A 86 14.30 -4.39 -3.91
N GLY A 87 13.26 -4.88 -3.24
CA GLY A 87 13.33 -5.89 -2.18
C GLY A 87 13.68 -5.35 -0.80
N GLN A 88 13.80 -4.02 -0.64
CA GLN A 88 14.22 -3.41 0.62
C GLN A 88 13.05 -3.16 1.58
N LEU A 89 11.82 -3.04 1.07
CA LEU A 89 10.61 -2.99 1.88
C LEU A 89 9.91 -4.35 1.83
N GLN A 90 9.84 -5.02 2.98
CA GLN A 90 9.16 -6.31 3.14
C GLN A 90 7.91 -6.14 4.00
N MET A 91 6.75 -6.32 3.38
CA MET A 91 5.47 -6.28 4.07
C MET A 91 5.05 -7.67 4.55
N LYS A 92 4.60 -7.76 5.80
CA LYS A 92 3.91 -8.93 6.35
C LYS A 92 2.45 -8.59 6.63
N ASN A 93 1.55 -9.09 5.79
CA ASN A 93 0.11 -9.00 6.01
C ASN A 93 -0.33 -10.03 7.08
N THR A 94 -1.20 -9.60 7.98
CA THR A 94 -1.93 -10.48 8.90
C THR A 94 -3.42 -10.23 8.71
N ILE A 95 -4.15 -11.25 8.25
CA ILE A 95 -5.58 -11.19 7.98
C ILE A 95 -6.28 -12.18 8.93
N PRO A 96 -6.58 -11.79 10.18
CA PRO A 96 -7.07 -12.72 11.21
C PRO A 96 -8.44 -13.33 10.88
N GLN A 97 -9.19 -12.70 9.97
CA GLN A 97 -10.53 -13.10 9.56
C GLN A 97 -10.54 -14.04 8.36
N TYR A 98 -9.38 -14.29 7.73
CA TYR A 98 -9.29 -15.14 6.55
C TYR A 98 -8.86 -16.56 6.94
N ASP A 99 -9.68 -17.56 6.62
CA ASP A 99 -9.41 -18.97 6.93
C ASP A 99 -8.68 -19.74 5.81
N GLY A 100 -8.31 -19.04 4.73
CA GLY A 100 -7.74 -19.63 3.52
C GLY A 100 -8.75 -19.84 2.39
N THR A 101 -10.06 -19.71 2.67
CA THR A 101 -11.13 -19.79 1.68
C THR A 101 -11.99 -18.53 1.70
N THR A 102 -12.51 -18.15 2.85
CA THR A 102 -13.42 -17.02 3.03
C THR A 102 -12.96 -16.06 4.12
N VAL A 103 -13.57 -14.87 4.14
CA VAL A 103 -13.34 -13.84 5.15
C VAL A 103 -14.56 -13.74 6.08
N HIS A 104 -14.33 -14.03 7.35
CA HIS A 104 -15.31 -13.87 8.44
C HIS A 104 -15.32 -12.42 8.92
N ALA A 105 -15.98 -11.54 8.15
CA ALA A 105 -16.07 -10.12 8.45
C ALA A 105 -16.86 -9.85 9.76
N LEU A 106 -16.53 -8.76 10.44
CA LEU A 106 -17.17 -8.36 11.69
C LEU A 106 -18.15 -7.19 11.48
N GLN A 107 -19.25 -7.18 12.23
CA GLN A 107 -20.15 -6.03 12.21
C GLN A 107 -19.49 -4.82 12.87
N VAL A 108 -19.57 -3.65 12.22
CA VAL A 108 -19.17 -2.35 12.78
C VAL A 108 -20.40 -1.62 13.33
N PRO A 109 -20.26 -0.75 14.34
CA PRO A 109 -21.40 -0.18 15.07
C PRO A 109 -22.05 1.02 14.34
N VAL A 110 -21.76 1.20 13.06
CA VAL A 110 -22.20 2.34 12.25
C VAL A 110 -22.88 1.86 10.99
N LYS A 111 -23.73 2.71 10.40
CA LYS A 111 -24.45 2.40 9.16
C LYS A 111 -23.67 2.85 7.94
N GLU A 112 -23.87 2.19 6.79
CA GLU A 112 -23.22 2.61 5.52
C GLU A 112 -23.61 4.05 5.17
N SER A 113 -24.90 4.39 5.35
CA SER A 113 -25.42 5.74 5.09
C SER A 113 -24.74 6.84 5.90
N ASP A 114 -24.35 6.57 7.15
CA ASP A 114 -23.61 7.54 7.96
C ASP A 114 -22.15 7.63 7.50
N ALA A 115 -21.51 6.50 7.19
CA ALA A 115 -20.13 6.43 6.68
C ALA A 115 -19.95 7.05 5.28
N LEU A 116 -21.04 7.28 4.53
CA LEU A 116 -21.04 8.04 3.29
C LEU A 116 -20.92 9.55 3.50
N VAL A 117 -21.31 10.08 4.66
CA VAL A 117 -21.38 11.53 4.90
C VAL A 117 -20.55 12.00 6.10
N GLN A 118 -20.09 11.08 6.94
CA GLN A 118 -19.29 11.35 8.14
C GLN A 118 -17.99 10.55 8.13
N ASN A 119 -16.99 11.06 8.84
CA ASN A 119 -15.82 10.28 9.22
C ASN A 119 -16.12 9.55 10.54
N LEU A 120 -16.14 8.23 10.50
CA LEU A 120 -16.43 7.33 11.61
C LEU A 120 -15.29 6.33 11.86
N ASP A 121 -14.09 6.63 11.35
CA ASP A 121 -12.98 5.69 11.25
C ASP A 121 -12.53 5.20 12.63
N THR A 122 -12.44 6.10 13.61
CA THR A 122 -12.08 5.74 15.00
C THR A 122 -13.07 4.73 15.57
N GLN A 123 -14.38 4.96 15.43
CA GLN A 123 -15.40 4.05 15.97
C GLN A 123 -15.34 2.67 15.32
N ILE A 124 -15.09 2.63 14.01
CA ILE A 124 -14.92 1.40 13.23
C ILE A 124 -13.68 0.63 13.69
N ILE A 125 -12.52 1.29 13.71
CA ILE A 125 -11.24 0.67 14.07
C ILE A 125 -11.27 0.14 15.51
N GLU A 126 -11.78 0.92 16.46
CA GLU A 126 -11.93 0.48 17.86
C GLU A 126 -12.82 -0.75 17.97
N SER A 127 -13.93 -0.76 17.24
CA SER A 127 -14.85 -1.89 17.27
C SER A 127 -14.23 -3.15 16.67
N LEU A 128 -13.51 -3.05 15.55
CA LEU A 128 -12.87 -4.18 14.90
C LEU A 128 -11.73 -4.75 15.76
N ILE A 129 -10.87 -3.90 16.31
CA ILE A 129 -9.77 -4.32 17.20
C ILE A 129 -10.33 -5.00 18.46
N ARG A 130 -11.36 -4.42 19.10
CA ARG A 130 -11.98 -4.98 20.30
C ARG A 130 -12.62 -6.36 20.06
N GLN A 131 -13.23 -6.55 18.90
CA GLN A 131 -13.89 -7.81 18.52
C GLN A 131 -12.92 -8.88 18.03
N MET A 132 -11.64 -8.56 17.83
CA MET A 132 -10.66 -9.48 17.25
C MET A 132 -9.51 -9.77 18.22
N PRO A 133 -9.73 -10.45 19.36
CA PRO A 133 -8.66 -10.75 20.31
C PRO A 133 -7.56 -11.66 19.74
N SER A 134 -7.82 -12.37 18.64
CA SER A 134 -6.86 -13.26 17.96
C SER A 134 -5.66 -12.53 17.31
N ILE A 135 -5.67 -11.19 17.24
CA ILE A 135 -4.50 -10.41 16.79
C ILE A 135 -3.48 -10.13 17.91
N ALA A 136 -3.82 -10.44 19.17
CA ALA A 136 -3.00 -10.05 20.31
C ALA A 136 -1.61 -10.71 20.33
N ASP A 137 -1.44 -11.88 19.71
CA ASP A 137 -0.16 -12.60 19.62
C ASP A 137 0.63 -12.29 18.33
N LYS A 138 0.11 -11.41 17.48
CA LYS A 138 0.70 -11.14 16.16
C LYS A 138 1.79 -10.09 16.26
N ALA A 139 2.78 -10.21 15.36
CA ALA A 139 3.81 -9.19 15.20
C ALA A 139 3.21 -7.99 14.47
N VAL A 140 3.14 -6.86 15.16
CA VAL A 140 2.48 -5.63 14.68
C VAL A 140 3.44 -4.44 14.52
N ASP A 141 4.68 -4.59 14.99
CA ASP A 141 5.75 -3.59 15.03
C ASP A 141 7.02 -4.29 14.55
N LEU A 142 7.23 -4.32 13.22
CA LEU A 142 8.34 -5.02 12.58
C LEU A 142 9.54 -4.09 12.30
N ASP A 143 9.36 -2.78 12.37
CA ASP A 143 10.46 -1.83 12.27
C ASP A 143 11.04 -1.39 13.63
N GLY A 144 10.32 -1.67 14.72
CA GLY A 144 10.75 -1.50 16.09
C GLY A 144 10.55 -0.09 16.66
N ASP A 145 9.69 0.74 16.05
CA ASP A 145 9.50 2.14 16.44
C ASP A 145 8.62 2.33 17.68
N GLY A 146 7.96 1.27 18.16
CA GLY A 146 7.11 1.30 19.34
C GLY A 146 5.61 1.37 19.04
N TYR A 147 5.20 1.43 17.77
CA TYR A 147 3.81 1.55 17.33
C TYR A 147 3.38 0.39 16.45
N VAL A 148 2.07 0.23 16.26
CA VAL A 148 1.55 -0.65 15.21
C VAL A 148 1.90 -0.04 13.86
N ASP A 149 2.62 -0.80 13.03
CA ASP A 149 3.12 -0.35 11.73
C ASP A 149 2.00 0.18 10.81
N ASN A 150 0.90 -0.58 10.67
CA ASN A 150 -0.29 -0.15 9.94
C ASN A 150 -1.53 -1.00 10.28
N VAL A 151 -2.70 -0.36 10.29
CA VAL A 151 -4.01 -1.03 10.26
C VAL A 151 -4.71 -0.73 8.93
N MET A 152 -5.10 -1.75 8.19
CA MET A 152 -5.86 -1.63 6.96
C MET A 152 -7.30 -2.11 7.20
N VAL A 153 -8.28 -1.25 6.98
CA VAL A 153 -9.70 -1.57 7.14
C VAL A 153 -10.36 -1.72 5.78
N ILE A 154 -11.06 -2.84 5.57
CA ILE A 154 -11.83 -3.11 4.36
C ILE A 154 -13.29 -3.32 4.74
N LEU A 155 -14.17 -2.42 4.30
CA LEU A 155 -15.59 -2.42 4.62
C LEU A 155 -16.41 -2.91 3.43
N LYS A 156 -17.30 -3.88 3.66
CA LYS A 156 -18.33 -4.25 2.69
C LYS A 156 -19.20 -3.02 2.43
N ALA A 157 -18.97 -2.37 1.29
CA ALA A 157 -19.63 -1.16 0.86
C ALA A 157 -20.10 -1.31 -0.57
N SER A 158 -21.16 -0.59 -0.93
CA SER A 158 -21.81 -0.64 -2.23
C SER A 158 -21.92 0.71 -2.92
N GLN A 159 -21.66 1.81 -2.20
CA GLN A 159 -21.89 3.17 -2.69
C GLN A 159 -20.73 4.14 -2.42
N SER A 160 -19.49 3.66 -2.34
CA SER A 160 -18.32 4.50 -2.02
C SER A 160 -18.13 5.67 -2.99
N SER A 161 -18.57 5.52 -4.25
CA SER A 161 -18.57 6.60 -5.26
C SER A 161 -19.47 7.80 -4.92
N LYS A 162 -20.40 7.65 -3.97
CA LYS A 162 -21.31 8.71 -3.50
C LYS A 162 -20.86 9.35 -2.20
N ALA A 163 -19.73 8.93 -1.64
CA ALA A 163 -19.23 9.45 -0.38
C ALA A 163 -18.90 10.95 -0.49
N SER A 164 -19.27 11.71 0.53
CA SER A 164 -18.87 13.11 0.68
C SER A 164 -17.37 13.20 0.91
N SER A 165 -16.76 14.33 0.53
CA SER A 165 -15.33 14.56 0.79
C SER A 165 -15.02 14.34 2.28
N SER A 166 -13.97 13.58 2.57
CA SER A 166 -13.51 13.26 3.93
C SER A 166 -14.40 12.30 4.73
N ALA A 167 -15.46 11.73 4.14
CA ALA A 167 -16.21 10.65 4.77
C ALA A 167 -15.44 9.32 4.74
N THR A 168 -15.78 8.40 5.64
CA THR A 168 -15.11 7.09 5.79
C THR A 168 -14.98 6.31 4.49
N LEU A 169 -16.02 6.34 3.64
CA LEU A 169 -16.05 5.55 2.40
C LEU A 169 -15.30 6.18 1.21
N VAL A 170 -14.74 7.38 1.38
CA VAL A 170 -13.66 7.82 0.49
C VAL A 170 -12.42 7.04 0.89
N ALA A 171 -11.90 6.15 0.03
CA ALA A 171 -10.65 5.46 0.34
C ALA A 171 -9.54 6.46 0.67
N HIS A 172 -8.81 6.22 1.76
CA HIS A 172 -7.82 7.17 2.27
C HIS A 172 -6.80 6.49 3.20
N LYS A 173 -5.65 7.17 3.40
CA LYS A 173 -4.78 7.03 4.58
C LYS A 173 -5.07 8.14 5.58
N SER A 174 -5.01 7.84 6.87
CA SER A 174 -5.06 8.86 7.92
C SER A 174 -4.30 8.43 9.17
N ASP A 175 -4.12 9.37 10.09
CA ASP A 175 -3.47 9.15 11.39
C ASP A 175 -4.55 8.89 12.45
N TYR A 176 -4.31 7.90 13.30
CA TYR A 176 -5.26 7.43 14.28
C TYR A 176 -5.26 8.32 15.52
N SER A 177 -6.42 8.93 15.83
CA SER A 177 -6.59 9.83 16.98
C SER A 177 -7.20 9.17 18.22
N GLY A 178 -7.56 7.88 18.15
CA GLY A 178 -8.14 7.14 19.27
C GLY A 178 -7.09 6.53 20.20
N SER A 179 -7.51 5.64 21.10
CA SER A 179 -6.62 5.02 22.10
C SER A 179 -6.42 3.51 21.93
N ALA A 180 -6.88 2.94 20.82
CA ALA A 180 -6.74 1.51 20.53
C ALA A 180 -5.27 1.07 20.53
N LYS A 181 -5.06 -0.15 21.02
CA LYS A 181 -3.76 -0.82 21.05
C LYS A 181 -3.91 -2.22 20.49
N ILE A 182 -2.87 -2.69 19.82
CA ILE A 182 -2.72 -4.10 19.45
C ILE A 182 -1.43 -4.60 20.08
N ASN A 183 -1.50 -5.67 20.87
CA ASN A 183 -0.34 -6.22 21.59
C ASN A 183 0.43 -5.14 22.40
N ASN A 184 -0.31 -4.31 23.15
CA ASN A 184 0.18 -3.15 23.91
C ASN A 184 0.87 -2.03 23.12
N LYS A 185 0.94 -2.13 21.78
CA LYS A 185 1.46 -1.07 20.89
C LYS A 185 0.32 -0.14 20.46
N PRO A 186 0.49 1.19 20.54
CA PRO A 186 -0.53 2.12 20.07
C PRO A 186 -0.71 2.03 18.55
N VAL A 187 -1.96 2.14 18.09
CA VAL A 187 -2.26 2.37 16.67
C VAL A 187 -2.04 3.84 16.36
N VAL A 188 -1.34 4.15 15.27
CA VAL A 188 -1.02 5.54 14.88
C VAL A 188 -1.35 5.88 13.43
N GLY A 189 -1.38 4.90 12.54
CA GLY A 189 -1.71 5.09 11.12
C GLY A 189 -2.62 3.98 10.61
N TYR A 190 -3.48 4.34 9.66
CA TYR A 190 -4.39 3.39 9.04
C TYR A 190 -4.76 3.75 7.61
N ASN A 191 -5.31 2.78 6.90
CA ASN A 191 -6.00 2.94 5.62
C ASN A 191 -7.42 2.41 5.70
N VAL A 192 -8.37 3.03 4.99
CA VAL A 192 -9.75 2.56 4.88
C VAL A 192 -10.14 2.39 3.42
N PHE A 193 -10.86 1.31 3.11
CA PHE A 193 -11.36 1.01 1.76
C PHE A 193 -12.78 0.47 1.79
N GLY A 194 -13.64 0.97 0.90
CA GLY A 194 -14.91 0.33 0.55
C GLY A 194 -14.73 -0.73 -0.53
N THR A 195 -15.37 -1.90 -0.37
CA THR A 195 -15.15 -3.05 -1.27
C THR A 195 -15.60 -2.82 -2.71
N ASP A 196 -16.63 -2.02 -2.96
CA ASP A 196 -17.10 -1.70 -4.32
C ASP A 196 -16.00 -0.99 -5.14
N ARG A 197 -15.40 0.06 -4.57
CA ARG A 197 -14.30 0.79 -5.23
C ARG A 197 -13.04 -0.05 -5.30
N LEU A 198 -12.71 -0.77 -4.22
CA LEU A 198 -11.54 -1.66 -4.19
C LEU A 198 -11.64 -2.76 -5.27
N ARG A 199 -12.81 -3.31 -5.52
CA ARG A 199 -13.00 -4.30 -6.61
C ARG A 199 -12.94 -3.67 -8.00
N SER A 200 -13.29 -2.40 -8.14
CA SER A 200 -13.16 -1.68 -9.41
C SER A 200 -11.72 -1.30 -9.74
N GLU A 201 -10.90 -0.97 -8.73
CA GLU A 201 -9.56 -0.41 -8.92
C GLU A 201 -8.43 -1.39 -8.55
N GLY A 202 -8.76 -2.44 -7.79
CA GLY A 202 -7.86 -3.51 -7.38
C GLY A 202 -6.72 -3.04 -6.49
N SER A 203 -5.59 -3.75 -6.59
CA SER A 203 -4.37 -3.44 -5.83
C SER A 203 -3.78 -2.05 -6.11
N SER A 204 -4.20 -1.37 -7.18
CA SER A 204 -3.74 -0.03 -7.52
C SER A 204 -4.27 1.02 -6.55
N LEU A 205 -5.51 0.87 -6.09
CA LEU A 205 -6.06 1.70 -5.01
C LEU A 205 -5.33 1.43 -3.69
N LEU A 206 -5.09 0.16 -3.36
CA LEU A 206 -4.33 -0.20 -2.15
C LEU A 206 -2.93 0.41 -2.18
N ALA A 207 -2.24 0.31 -3.32
CA ALA A 207 -0.90 0.86 -3.50
C ALA A 207 -0.87 2.38 -3.34
N HIS A 208 -1.83 3.08 -3.94
CA HIS A 208 -1.96 4.54 -3.83
C HIS A 208 -2.09 4.97 -2.37
N GLU A 209 -3.11 4.46 -1.67
CA GLU A 209 -3.37 4.86 -0.29
C GLU A 209 -2.28 4.42 0.68
N TYR A 210 -1.71 3.23 0.48
CA TYR A 210 -0.65 2.75 1.35
C TYR A 210 0.64 3.57 1.20
N LEU A 211 0.94 4.12 0.02
CA LEU A 211 2.13 4.96 -0.16
C LEU A 211 2.08 6.27 0.64
N HIS A 212 0.90 6.79 0.96
CA HIS A 212 0.74 7.91 1.89
C HIS A 212 1.21 7.59 3.32
N THR A 213 1.33 6.30 3.70
CA THR A 213 1.95 5.91 4.99
C THR A 213 3.44 6.27 5.04
N PHE A 214 4.09 6.36 3.88
CA PHE A 214 5.49 6.79 3.74
C PHE A 214 5.63 8.27 3.36
N GLY A 215 4.53 9.04 3.38
CA GLY A 215 4.52 10.47 3.08
C GLY A 215 4.55 10.81 1.59
N TYR A 216 4.21 9.87 0.71
CA TYR A 216 4.08 10.17 -0.73
C TYR A 216 2.89 11.11 -0.93
N PRO A 217 3.03 12.23 -1.66
CA PRO A 217 1.94 13.16 -1.88
C PRO A 217 1.06 12.73 -3.06
N ASP A 218 -0.18 13.22 -3.09
CA ASP A 218 -0.98 13.19 -4.31
C ASP A 218 -0.37 14.06 -5.41
N LEU A 219 -0.29 13.51 -6.62
CA LEU A 219 0.28 14.18 -7.81
C LEU A 219 -0.76 14.53 -8.87
N TYR A 220 -2.04 14.32 -8.56
CA TYR A 220 -3.15 14.85 -9.35
C TYR A 220 -3.55 16.25 -8.87
N ARG A 221 -4.28 16.98 -9.70
CA ARG A 221 -4.78 18.31 -9.33
C ARG A 221 -6.03 18.19 -8.48
N ASN A 222 -6.15 19.04 -7.45
CA ASN A 222 -7.39 19.19 -6.67
C ASN A 222 -8.52 19.88 -7.46
N SER A 223 -8.22 20.46 -8.63
CA SER A 223 -9.21 21.09 -9.52
C SER A 223 -8.74 21.12 -10.98
N GLY A 224 -9.71 21.16 -11.89
CA GLY A 224 -9.47 21.15 -13.34
C GLY A 224 -9.31 19.74 -13.92
N ASN A 225 -9.21 19.66 -15.25
CA ASN A 225 -9.20 18.39 -15.99
C ASN A 225 -7.81 17.99 -16.50
N ASP A 226 -6.78 18.80 -16.26
CA ASP A 226 -5.41 18.49 -16.70
C ASP A 226 -4.85 17.33 -15.88
N ARG A 227 -4.18 16.39 -16.55
CA ARG A 227 -3.61 15.21 -15.92
C ARG A 227 -2.13 15.01 -16.31
N PRO A 228 -1.22 15.92 -15.91
CA PRO A 228 0.18 15.90 -16.35
C PRO A 228 0.97 14.70 -15.82
N VAL A 229 0.61 14.14 -14.66
CA VAL A 229 1.22 12.93 -14.09
C VAL A 229 0.40 11.70 -14.45
N TYR A 230 -0.83 11.56 -13.94
CA TYR A 230 -1.75 10.48 -14.33
C TYR A 230 -1.09 9.10 -14.38
N SER A 231 -1.16 8.43 -15.53
CA SER A 231 -0.61 7.10 -15.79
C SER A 231 0.91 6.99 -15.58
N TRP A 232 1.64 8.10 -15.42
CA TRP A 232 3.07 8.08 -15.12
C TRP A 232 3.41 7.68 -13.68
N SER A 233 2.47 7.81 -12.73
CA SER A 233 2.68 7.41 -11.33
C SER A 233 1.38 6.96 -10.69
N VAL A 234 1.43 5.96 -9.81
CA VAL A 234 0.26 5.57 -9.01
C VAL A 234 -0.27 6.75 -8.19
N MET A 235 0.60 7.68 -7.78
CA MET A 235 0.21 8.90 -7.05
C MET A 235 -0.42 9.97 -7.96
N GLY A 236 -0.28 9.85 -9.27
CA GLY A 236 -0.89 10.76 -10.25
C GLY A 236 -2.27 10.33 -10.75
N GLY A 237 -2.63 9.06 -10.52
CA GLY A 237 -3.92 8.49 -10.88
C GLY A 237 -3.89 6.98 -10.86
N VAL A 238 -4.93 6.37 -10.30
CA VAL A 238 -5.06 4.91 -10.18
C VAL A 238 -5.46 4.31 -11.53
N ILE A 239 -4.67 3.34 -12.03
CA ILE A 239 -5.02 2.51 -13.18
C ILE A 239 -5.46 1.13 -12.68
N PRO A 240 -6.71 0.69 -12.92
CA PRO A 240 -7.25 -0.53 -12.32
C PRO A 240 -6.37 -1.78 -12.47
N GLY A 241 -6.08 -2.42 -11.33
CA GLY A 241 -5.38 -3.71 -11.24
C GLY A 241 -3.94 -3.73 -11.77
N SER A 242 -3.35 -2.57 -12.06
CA SER A 242 -2.01 -2.44 -12.63
C SER A 242 -1.29 -1.22 -12.02
N PRO A 243 -0.85 -1.31 -10.74
CA PRO A 243 -0.26 -0.17 -10.06
C PRO A 243 1.00 0.28 -10.79
N GLN A 244 1.04 1.56 -11.19
CA GLN A 244 2.20 2.14 -11.84
C GLN A 244 3.30 2.39 -10.81
N TYR A 245 4.55 2.38 -11.23
CA TYR A 245 5.64 2.78 -10.35
C TYR A 245 5.46 4.24 -9.89
N PRO A 246 5.85 4.61 -8.65
CA PRO A 246 5.93 6.01 -8.25
C PRO A 246 6.98 6.74 -9.08
N LEU A 247 6.98 8.08 -9.05
CA LEU A 247 7.99 8.84 -9.77
C LEU A 247 9.40 8.59 -9.19
N ALA A 248 10.43 8.83 -10.02
CA ALA A 248 11.81 8.50 -9.65
C ALA A 248 12.25 9.16 -8.33
N TYR A 249 11.85 10.42 -8.08
CA TYR A 249 12.20 11.12 -6.84
C TYR A 249 11.49 10.55 -5.61
N GLU A 250 10.32 9.94 -5.75
CA GLU A 250 9.59 9.33 -4.63
C GLU A 250 10.26 8.00 -4.25
N ARG A 251 10.68 7.22 -5.24
CA ARG A 251 11.39 5.94 -5.02
C ARG A 251 12.73 6.10 -4.31
N MET A 252 13.36 7.27 -4.39
CA MET A 252 14.58 7.60 -3.63
C MET A 252 14.41 7.38 -2.12
N TYR A 253 13.18 7.47 -1.60
CA TYR A 253 12.86 7.19 -0.21
C TYR A 253 13.34 5.81 0.27
N PHE A 254 13.24 4.79 -0.59
CA PHE A 254 13.63 3.43 -0.24
C PHE A 254 15.02 3.07 -0.77
N THR A 255 15.54 3.73 -1.80
CA THR A 255 16.68 3.20 -2.58
C THR A 255 18.06 3.77 -2.24
N HIS A 256 18.20 4.66 -1.24
CA HIS A 256 19.46 5.32 -0.89
C HIS A 256 19.99 4.99 0.51
#